data_AF-A0A8I2C3I7-F1
#
_entry.id   AF-A0A8I2C3I7-F1
#
_cell.length_a   1.000
_cell.length_b   1.000
_cell.length_c   1.000
_cell.angle_alpha   90.00
_cell.angle_beta   90.00
_cell.angle_gamma   90.00
#
_symmetry.space_group_name_H-M   'P 1'
#
loop_
_entity.id
_entity.type
_entity.pdbx_description
1 polymer ?
#
loop_
_entity_poly.entity_id
_entity_poly.type
_entity_poly.pdbx_seq_one_letter_code
_entity_poly.pdbx_strand_id
1 'polypeptide(L)' 'MSNRLTALSERIARLRMRRDRLAELSGLDESTISRAFGGKTDPLSSTLDKIEAAVSVEEAEMAEHLRKVGTSSTSGAAA' A
#
# COMPACT_ATOMS: atom_id res chain seq x y z
N MET A 1 -4.94 -19.65 -5.36
CA MET A 1 -4.50 -18.29 -4.98
C MET A 1 -5.21 -17.93 -3.68
N SER A 2 -4.46 -17.64 -2.62
CA SER A 2 -5.02 -17.31 -1.31
C SER A 2 -5.82 -16.00 -1.36
N ASN A 3 -7.06 -15.97 -0.84
CA ASN A 3 -7.93 -14.77 -0.83
C ASN A 3 -7.24 -13.52 -0.28
N ARG A 4 -6.33 -13.70 0.70
CA ARG A 4 -5.55 -12.61 1.31
C ARG A 4 -4.56 -11.96 0.34
N LEU A 5 -3.89 -12.74 -0.50
CA LEU A 5 -2.94 -12.22 -1.49
C LEU A 5 -3.67 -11.42 -2.59
N THR A 6 -4.84 -11.90 -3.01
CA THR A 6 -5.71 -11.17 -3.96
C THR A 6 -6.12 -9.83 -3.38
N ALA A 7 -6.62 -9.80 -2.14
CA ALA A 7 -7.03 -8.57 -1.48
C ALA A 7 -5.87 -7.56 -1.32
N LEU A 8 -4.67 -8.02 -0.96
CA LEU A 8 -3.48 -7.16 -0.88
C LEU A 8 -3.06 -6.62 -2.25
N SER A 9 -3.12 -7.45 -3.29
CA SER A 9 -2.80 -7.04 -4.67
C SER A 9 -3.74 -5.95 -5.17
N GLU A 10 -5.04 -6.08 -4.90
CA GLU A 10 -6.03 -5.06 -5.24
C GLU A 10 -5.80 -3.75 -4.48
N ARG A 11 -5.47 -3.81 -3.18
CA ARG A 11 -5.15 -2.62 -2.38
C ARG A 11 -3.93 -1.89 -2.95
N ILE A 12 -2.85 -2.62 -3.22
CA ILE A 12 -1.62 -2.08 -3.83
C ILE A 12 -1.93 -1.43 -5.19
N ALA A 13 -2.75 -2.10 -6.02
CA ALA A 13 -3.15 -1.58 -7.32
C ALA A 13 -3.98 -0.28 -7.21
N ARG A 14 -4.92 -0.20 -6.25
CA ARG A 14 -5.70 1.01 -5.99
C ARG A 14 -4.85 2.19 -5.56
N LEU A 15 -3.83 1.95 -4.74
CA LEU A 15 -2.87 2.96 -4.30
C LEU A 15 -1.83 3.31 -5.37
N ARG A 16 -1.74 2.54 -6.46
CA ARG A 16 -0.66 2.62 -7.45
C ARG A 16 0.73 2.64 -6.80
N MET A 17 0.86 1.89 -5.70
CA MET A 17 2.08 1.86 -4.90
C MET A 17 3.20 1.20 -5.72
N ARG A 18 4.36 1.86 -5.75
CA ARG A 18 5.54 1.34 -6.45
C ARG A 18 6.22 0.23 -5.64
N ARG A 19 6.90 -0.69 -6.32
CA ARG A 19 7.57 -1.83 -5.68
C ARG A 19 8.74 -1.45 -4.77
N ASP A 20 9.48 -0.42 -5.14
CA ASP A 20 10.57 0.16 -4.35
C ASP A 20 10.04 0.72 -3.01
N ARG A 21 8.93 1.46 -3.06
CA ARG A 21 8.25 1.98 -1.87
C ARG A 21 7.70 0.85 -0.98
N LEU A 22 7.12 -0.18 -1.59
CA LEU A 22 6.65 -1.34 -0.86
C LEU A 22 7.80 -2.08 -0.17
N ALA A 23 8.95 -2.23 -0.83
CA ALA A 23 10.16 -2.82 -0.27
C ALA A 23 10.69 -2.00 0.93
N GLU A 24 10.77 -0.68 0.76
CA GLU A 24 11.18 0.26 1.79
C GLU A 24 10.30 0.14 3.05
N LEU A 25 8.98 0.24 2.89
CA LEU A 25 8.04 0.25 4.02
C LEU A 25 7.85 -1.12 4.67
N SER A 26 7.95 -2.21 3.91
CA SER A 26 7.80 -3.58 4.44
C SER A 26 9.10 -4.14 5.02
N GLY A 27 10.25 -3.51 4.75
CA GLY A 27 11.57 -4.04 5.09
C GLY A 27 11.86 -5.37 4.41
N LEU A 28 11.26 -5.61 3.24
CA LEU A 28 11.46 -6.80 2.41
C LEU A 28 12.26 -6.43 1.17
N ASP A 29 13.03 -7.37 0.64
CA ASP A 29 13.68 -7.18 -0.64
C ASP A 29 12.68 -7.28 -1.80
N GLU A 30 12.96 -6.55 -2.88
CA GLU A 30 12.12 -6.54 -4.09
C GLU A 30 11.96 -7.92 -4.73
N SER A 31 12.93 -8.82 -4.57
CA SER A 31 12.84 -10.17 -5.09
C SER A 31 11.82 -11.00 -4.32
N THR A 32 11.75 -10.86 -3.00
CA THR A 32 10.75 -11.49 -2.14
C THR A 32 9.35 -10.99 -2.47
N ILE A 33 9.18 -9.69 -2.65
CA ILE A 33 7.92 -9.10 -3.11
C ILE A 33 7.53 -9.68 -4.49
N SER A 34 8.46 -9.69 -5.44
CA SER A 34 8.20 -10.22 -6.79
C SER A 34 7.84 -11.70 -6.79
N ARG A 35 8.42 -12.51 -5.88
CA ARG A 35 8.03 -13.93 -5.72
C ARG A 35 6.65 -14.07 -5.09
N ALA A 36 6.34 -13.27 -4.05
CA ALA A 36 5.06 -13.30 -3.36
C ALA A 36 3.89 -12.99 -4.30
N PHE A 37 4.04 -12.00 -5.18
CA PHE A 37 3.00 -11.60 -6.15
C PHE A 37 3.11 -12.34 -7.49
N GLY A 38 4.26 -12.92 -7.80
CA GLY A 38 4.52 -13.62 -9.06
C GLY A 38 3.91 -15.03 -9.14
N GLY A 39 3.23 -15.50 -8.09
CA GLY A 39 2.49 -16.77 -8.07
C GLY A 39 3.36 -18.03 -8.16
N LYS A 40 4.69 -17.90 -8.16
CA LYS A 40 5.63 -19.03 -8.20
C LYS A 40 5.76 -19.75 -6.86
N THR A 41 5.37 -19.11 -5.76
CA THR A 41 5.54 -19.65 -4.41
C THR A 41 4.48 -19.03 -3.50
N ASP A 42 3.87 -19.82 -2.62
CA ASP A 42 2.98 -19.25 -1.60
C ASP A 42 3.81 -18.46 -0.59
N PRO A 43 3.58 -17.15 -0.44
CA PRO A 43 4.30 -16.35 0.52
C PRO A 43 3.96 -16.76 1.96
N LEU A 44 4.97 -16.71 2.83
CA LEU A 44 4.78 -16.94 4.27
C LEU A 44 3.80 -15.91 4.85
N SER A 45 3.03 -16.31 5.87
CA SER A 45 2.13 -15.38 6.58
C SER A 45 2.87 -14.14 7.06
N SER A 46 4.08 -14.30 7.62
CA SER A 46 4.92 -13.18 8.08
C SER A 46 5.28 -12.20 6.96
N THR A 47 5.42 -12.67 5.72
CA THR A 47 5.67 -11.83 4.56
C THR A 47 4.42 -11.03 4.20
N LEU A 48 3.25 -11.68 4.22
CA LEU A 48 1.97 -11.01 4.00
C LEU A 48 1.68 -9.95 5.08
N ASP A 49 2.01 -10.25 6.34
CA ASP A 49 1.83 -9.32 7.46
C ASP A 49 2.67 -8.04 7.27
N LYS A 50 3.92 -8.17 6.83
CA LYS A 50 4.81 -7.03 6.53
C LYS A 50 4.32 -6.19 5.34
N ILE A 51 3.85 -6.86 4.29
CA ILE A 51 3.28 -6.18 3.12
C ILE A 51 2.00 -5.44 3.52
N GLU A 52 1.14 -6.05 4.34
CA GLU A 52 -0.09 -5.44 4.82
C GLU A 52 0.18 -4.21 5.69
N ALA A 53 1.18 -4.27 6.57
CA ALA A 53 1.62 -3.13 7.36
C ALA A 53 2.09 -1.97 6.46
N ALA A 54 2.91 -2.27 5.46
CA ALA A 54 3.40 -1.27 4.51
C ALA A 54 2.27 -0.60 3.72
N VAL A 55 1.31 -1.39 3.23
CA VAL A 55 0.13 -0.88 2.52
C VAL A 55 -0.71 0.01 3.42
N SER A 56 -0.88 -0.36 4.69
CA SER A 56 -1.67 0.42 5.65
C SER A 56 -1.02 1.76 5.99
N VAL A 57 0.32 1.82 6.03
CA VAL A 57 1.07 3.08 6.18
C VAL A 57 0.84 3.99 4.97
N GLU A 58 0.98 3.47 3.76
CA GLU A 58 0.75 4.26 2.54
C GLU A 58 -0.71 4.74 2.42
N GLU A 59 -1.68 3.91 2.81
CA GLU A 59 -3.11 4.30 2.87
C GLU A 59 -3.32 5.48 3.83
N ALA A 60 -2.67 5.47 4.99
CA ALA A 60 -2.74 6.55 5.96
C ALA A 60 -2.10 7.84 5.43
N GLU A 61 -0.92 7.75 4.80
CA GLU A 61 -0.22 8.89 4.20
C GLU A 61 -1.06 9.53 3.08
N MET A 62 -1.64 8.72 2.19
CA MET A 62 -2.53 9.23 1.14
C MET A 62 -3.77 9.89 1.72
N ALA A 63 -4.43 9.24 2.69
CA ALA A 63 -5.62 9.80 3.34
C ALA A 63 -5.31 11.15 4.02
N GLU A 64 -4.14 11.28 4.65
CA GLU A 64 -3.67 12.54 5.22
C GLU A 64 -3.43 13.62 4.15
N HIS A 65 -2.81 13.24 3.03
CA HIS A 65 -2.55 14.16 1.91
C HIS A 65 -3.86 14.68 1.29
N LEU A 66 -4.83 13.78 1.06
CA LEU A 66 -6.17 14.13 0.59
C LEU A 66 -6.89 15.06 1.57
N ARG A 67 -6.78 14.82 2.89
CA ARG A 67 -7.33 15.72 3.91
C ARG A 67 -6.71 17.11 3.81
N LYS A 68 -5.38 17.23 3.71
CA LYS A 68 -4.68 18.52 3.61
C LYS A 68 -5.07 19.29 2.34
N VAL A 69 -5.13 18.61 1.20
CA VAL A 69 -5.53 19.22 -0.09
C VAL A 69 -7.02 19.63 -0.09
N GLY A 70 -7.89 18.89 0.60
CA GLY A 70 -9.31 19.23 0.75
C GLY A 70 -9.55 20.47 1.63
N THR A 71 -8.66 20.76 2.59
CA THR A 71 -8.83 21.90 3.51
C THR A 71 -8.37 23.26 2.96
N SER A 72 -7.63 23.31 1.85
CA SER A 72 -7.17 24.59 1.26
C SER A 72 -8.22 25.31 0.40
N SER A 73 -9.41 24.72 0.15
CA SER A 73 -10.42 25.30 -0.75
C SER A 73 -11.66 25.89 -0.06
N THR A 74 -11.70 25.95 1.27
CA THR A 74 -12.81 26.55 2.04
C THR A 74 -12.34 27.71 2.90
N SER A 75 -11.77 28.74 2.28
CA SER A 75 -11.61 30.07 2.89
C SER A 75 -11.91 31.13 1.84
N GLY A 76 -13.18 31.54 1.76
CA GLY A 76 -13.60 32.57 0.80
C GLY A 76 -15.09 32.55 0.49
N ALA A 77 -15.96 32.54 1.50
CA ALA A 77 -17.38 32.84 1.31
C ALA A 77 -17.98 33.39 2.61
N ALA A 78 -17.52 34.58 2.99
CA ALA A 78 -18.19 35.43 3.97
C ALA A 78 -17.86 36.88 3.65
N ALA A 79 -18.67 37.49 2.79
CA ALA A 79 -18.89 38.93 2.68
C ALA A 79 -20.18 39.18 1.90
#